data_AF-A0A2N2YH04-F1
#
_entry.id   AF-A0A2N2YH04-F1
#
_cell.length_a   1.000
_cell.length_b   1.000
_cell.length_c   1.000
_cell.angle_alpha   90.00
_cell.angle_beta   90.00
_cell.angle_gamma   90.00
#
_symmetry.space_group_name_H-M   'P 1'
#
loop_
_entity.id
_entity.type
_entity.pdbx_description
1 polymer ?
#
loop_
_entity_poly.entity_id
_entity_poly.type
_entity_poly.pdbx_seq_one_letter_code
_entity_poly.pdbx_strand_id
1 'polypeptide(L)'
;MKLPKTAYNWTSLIGATIAIISLSMIVFLFTISIMFDKGGSYLGIFIYMVLPIFLIFGLILIPFGMWKRHRAELKNTDLKKLKWLKIDFNDPKHRNAMLIFLVGSALFLFLSSVGSYEAFHYSESVEFCGTICHDVMEPEYVAYQNSPHARVACVECHVGEGADWYVRSKLSGMYQVYSVLFEKYPTPIPTPVENLRPARETCERCHWPEKFYAQQNRLEKHYIADEQNSEWDISLQVKTGPSYSALGLQEGIHWHINPDITIEYISSSSNREEIPWIKYTNKKTGETYIYEDTENPLSEEVINSSQTRTMDCMDCHNRPSHNYLSPSKFVDNAMTAGLMSPSIPELKVTAMGLLSTEYPTKDSALNSIAAGINEFYENSYPEFLAENKGLIDDAIAALQDGFQKNIFPFMKVRWDKYPNHIGHIESNGCFRCHDDNHQTKQQRTISKDCNLCHIINAQGSPANLERSLTFEALEFKHPVDIGEEWKVTNCAECHSALF
;
A
#
# COMPACT_ATOMS: atom_id res chain seq x y z
N MET A 1 -44.00 -7.25 -39.62
CA MET A 1 -44.63 -8.13 -38.61
C MET A 1 -45.30 -7.27 -37.55
N LYS A 2 -46.54 -7.57 -37.13
CA LYS A 2 -47.21 -6.86 -36.03
C LYS A 2 -46.83 -7.53 -34.70
N LEU A 3 -46.28 -6.75 -33.76
CA LEU A 3 -45.98 -7.24 -32.41
C LEU A 3 -47.28 -7.63 -31.67
N PRO A 4 -47.23 -8.59 -30.73
CA PRO A 4 -48.40 -9.00 -29.95
C PRO A 4 -48.98 -7.85 -29.12
N LYS A 5 -50.31 -7.81 -28.95
CA LYS A 5 -51.03 -6.72 -28.25
C LYS A 5 -50.54 -6.49 -26.81
N THR A 6 -49.99 -7.51 -26.18
CA THR A 6 -49.41 -7.46 -24.83
C THR A 6 -48.10 -6.68 -24.77
N ALA A 7 -47.36 -6.54 -25.86
CA ALA A 7 -46.10 -5.77 -25.92
C ALA A 7 -46.30 -4.25 -25.86
N TYR A 8 -47.52 -3.75 -26.07
CA TYR A 8 -47.81 -2.31 -26.18
C TYR A 8 -47.98 -1.60 -24.84
N ASN A 9 -47.09 -1.80 -23.88
CA ASN A 9 -47.16 -1.17 -22.55
C ASN A 9 -45.90 -0.36 -22.25
N TRP A 10 -46.01 0.61 -21.33
CA TRP A 10 -44.90 1.49 -20.94
C TRP A 10 -43.68 0.71 -20.42
N THR A 11 -43.90 -0.38 -19.68
CA THR A 11 -42.81 -1.21 -19.15
C THR A 11 -42.01 -1.88 -20.25
N SER A 12 -42.67 -2.46 -21.25
CA SER A 12 -42.02 -3.06 -22.41
C SER A 12 -41.37 -2.03 -23.32
N LEU A 13 -41.94 -0.82 -23.43
CA LEU A 13 -41.33 0.28 -24.18
C LEU A 13 -40.04 0.77 -23.51
N ILE A 14 -40.06 0.98 -22.19
CA ILE A 14 -38.87 1.33 -21.41
C ILE A 14 -37.80 0.25 -21.55
N GLY A 15 -38.18 -1.03 -21.40
CA GLY A 15 -37.27 -2.16 -21.59
C GLY A 15 -36.61 -2.20 -22.97
N ALA A 16 -37.40 -1.98 -24.03
CA ALA A 16 -36.91 -1.92 -25.40
C ALA A 16 -35.95 -0.73 -25.62
N THR A 17 -36.27 0.45 -25.07
CA THR A 17 -35.40 1.62 -25.15
C THR A 17 -34.05 1.37 -24.46
N ILE A 18 -34.06 0.82 -23.24
CA ILE A 18 -32.84 0.46 -22.51
C ILE A 18 -32.02 -0.54 -23.34
N ALA A 19 -32.64 -1.61 -23.84
CA ALA A 19 -31.95 -2.62 -24.64
C ALA A 19 -31.31 -2.03 -25.91
N ILE A 20 -32.03 -1.18 -26.65
CA ILE A 20 -31.50 -0.54 -27.86
C ILE A 20 -30.35 0.40 -27.53
N ILE A 21 -30.46 1.21 -26.48
CA ILE A 21 -29.40 2.12 -26.05
C ILE A 21 -28.16 1.34 -25.62
N SER A 22 -28.31 0.33 -24.76
CA SER A 22 -27.20 -0.49 -24.29
C SER A 22 -26.52 -1.22 -25.44
N LEU A 23 -27.29 -1.80 -26.37
CA LEU A 23 -26.72 -2.45 -27.57
C LEU A 23 -25.98 -1.44 -28.45
N SER A 24 -26.53 -0.25 -28.66
CA SER A 24 -25.90 0.81 -29.46
C SER A 24 -24.59 1.27 -28.82
N MET A 25 -24.55 1.41 -27.49
CA MET A 25 -23.33 1.72 -26.75
C MET A 25 -22.29 0.61 -26.84
N ILE A 26 -22.70 -0.66 -26.73
CA ILE A 26 -21.80 -1.82 -26.90
C ILE A 26 -21.15 -1.77 -28.29
N VAL A 27 -21.95 -1.63 -29.34
CA VAL A 27 -21.46 -1.57 -30.73
C VAL A 27 -20.54 -0.35 -30.93
N PHE A 28 -20.92 0.81 -30.38
CA PHE A 28 -20.12 2.02 -30.47
C PHE A 28 -18.75 1.86 -29.80
N LEU A 29 -18.72 1.45 -28.53
CA LEU A 29 -17.48 1.25 -27.78
C LEU A 29 -16.61 0.14 -28.39
N PHE A 30 -17.23 -0.95 -28.87
CA PHE A 30 -16.51 -2.02 -29.57
C PHE A 30 -15.87 -1.52 -30.88
N THR A 31 -16.57 -0.66 -31.62
CA THR A 31 -16.03 -0.05 -32.84
C THR A 31 -14.85 0.87 -32.52
N ILE A 32 -14.96 1.70 -31.47
CA ILE A 32 -13.86 2.55 -31.00
C ILE A 32 -12.65 1.70 -30.56
N SER A 33 -12.89 0.60 -29.85
CA SER A 33 -11.84 -0.33 -29.41
C SER A 33 -11.01 -0.83 -30.59
N ILE A 34 -11.67 -1.29 -31.66
CA ILE A 34 -11.00 -1.80 -32.87
C ILE A 34 -10.29 -0.67 -33.63
N MET A 35 -10.91 0.51 -33.75
CA MET A 35 -10.37 1.60 -34.57
C MET A 35 -9.16 2.29 -33.97
N PHE A 36 -9.08 2.38 -32.64
CA PHE A 36 -8.04 3.14 -31.96
C PHE A 36 -6.98 2.27 -31.26
N ASP A 37 -7.10 0.95 -31.36
CA ASP A 37 -6.22 -0.04 -30.69
C ASP A 37 -6.05 0.21 -29.17
N LYS A 38 -7.01 0.94 -28.58
CA LYS A 38 -7.09 1.26 -27.16
C LYS A 38 -7.93 0.21 -26.44
N GLY A 39 -7.48 -1.04 -26.50
CA GLY A 39 -8.09 -2.20 -25.85
C GLY A 39 -7.67 -2.37 -24.39
N GLY A 40 -7.81 -1.32 -23.56
CA GLY A 40 -7.52 -1.45 -22.12
C GLY A 40 -8.44 -2.47 -21.46
N SER A 41 -7.94 -3.20 -20.47
CA SER A 41 -8.66 -4.21 -19.66
C SER A 41 -10.01 -3.67 -19.14
N TYR A 42 -10.07 -2.39 -18.78
CA TYR A 42 -11.27 -1.72 -18.29
C TYR A 42 -12.34 -1.45 -19.37
N LEU A 43 -11.95 -1.11 -20.60
CA LEU A 43 -12.93 -0.95 -21.70
C LEU A 43 -13.65 -2.28 -21.96
N GLY A 44 -12.92 -3.39 -21.85
CA GLY A 44 -13.48 -4.74 -21.91
C GLY A 44 -14.53 -5.00 -20.82
N ILE A 45 -14.32 -4.56 -19.58
CA ILE A 45 -15.29 -4.73 -18.49
C ILE A 45 -16.62 -4.03 -18.84
N PHE A 46 -16.59 -2.81 -19.39
CA PHE A 46 -17.82 -2.10 -19.75
C PHE A 46 -18.54 -2.74 -20.94
N ILE A 47 -17.80 -3.15 -21.98
CA ILE A 47 -18.37 -3.77 -23.19
C ILE A 47 -18.93 -5.16 -22.89
N TYR A 48 -18.21 -5.98 -22.13
CA TYR A 48 -18.50 -7.41 -21.96
C TYR A 48 -19.21 -7.75 -20.65
N MET A 49 -19.27 -6.84 -19.67
CA MET A 49 -19.92 -7.10 -18.37
C MET A 49 -21.01 -6.08 -18.02
N VAL A 50 -20.66 -4.79 -17.92
CA VAL A 50 -21.61 -3.77 -17.41
C VAL A 50 -22.76 -3.53 -18.39
N LEU A 51 -22.48 -3.18 -19.65
CA LEU A 51 -23.53 -2.88 -20.63
C LEU A 51 -24.41 -4.09 -20.96
N PRO A 52 -23.89 -5.34 -21.03
CA PRO A 52 -24.73 -6.53 -21.15
C PRO A 52 -25.74 -6.71 -20.00
N ILE A 53 -25.41 -6.33 -18.75
CA ILE A 53 -26.37 -6.38 -17.64
C ILE A 53 -27.58 -5.47 -17.92
N PHE A 54 -27.33 -4.23 -18.36
CA PHE A 54 -28.41 -3.30 -18.73
C PHE A 54 -29.20 -3.79 -19.95
N LEU A 55 -28.53 -4.38 -20.94
CA LEU A 55 -29.18 -5.00 -22.09
C LEU A 55 -30.11 -6.13 -21.66
N ILE A 56 -29.63 -7.07 -20.84
CA ILE A 56 -30.41 -8.20 -20.31
C ILE A 56 -31.57 -7.68 -19.46
N PHE A 57 -31.34 -6.71 -18.58
CA PHE A 57 -32.38 -6.09 -17.77
C PHE A 57 -33.47 -5.46 -18.64
N GLY A 58 -33.08 -4.70 -19.66
CA GLY A 58 -34.02 -4.14 -20.66
C GLY A 58 -34.82 -5.24 -21.37
N LEU A 59 -34.15 -6.32 -21.79
CA LEU A 59 -34.78 -7.48 -22.42
C LEU A 59 -35.74 -8.22 -21.48
N ILE A 60 -35.48 -8.28 -20.17
CA ILE A 60 -36.37 -8.89 -19.15
C ILE A 60 -37.60 -8.02 -18.88
N LEU A 61 -37.46 -6.70 -18.92
CA LEU A 61 -38.59 -5.77 -18.74
C LEU A 61 -39.65 -5.92 -19.84
N ILE A 62 -39.26 -6.36 -21.05
CA ILE A 62 -40.18 -6.60 -22.17
C ILE A 62 -41.21 -7.71 -21.83
N PRO A 63 -40.83 -8.97 -21.57
CA PRO A 63 -41.76 -10.03 -21.20
C PRO A 63 -42.44 -9.76 -19.85
N PHE A 64 -41.77 -9.12 -18.89
CA PHE A 64 -42.41 -8.72 -17.63
C PHE A 64 -43.56 -7.72 -17.86
N GLY A 65 -43.35 -6.71 -18.71
CA GLY A 65 -44.40 -5.78 -19.13
C GLY A 65 -45.55 -6.47 -19.86
N MET A 66 -45.22 -7.41 -20.76
CA MET A 66 -46.20 -8.23 -21.46
C MET A 66 -47.03 -9.08 -20.51
N TRP A 67 -46.40 -9.70 -19.50
CA TRP A 67 -47.05 -10.50 -18.48
C TRP A 67 -47.96 -9.66 -17.56
N LYS A 68 -47.48 -8.51 -17.09
CA LYS A 68 -48.27 -7.58 -16.27
C LYS A 68 -49.51 -7.11 -17.03
N ARG A 69 -49.36 -6.81 -18.32
CA ARG A 69 -50.47 -6.45 -19.19
C ARG A 69 -51.44 -7.61 -19.42
N HIS A 70 -50.93 -8.81 -19.68
CA HIS A 70 -51.74 -10.00 -19.86
C HIS A 70 -52.57 -10.32 -18.59
N ARG A 71 -51.97 -10.23 -17.41
CA ARG A 71 -52.69 -10.37 -16.12
C ARG A 71 -53.75 -9.29 -15.90
N ALA A 72 -53.50 -8.06 -16.33
CA ALA A 72 -54.47 -6.98 -16.22
C ALA A 72 -55.64 -7.15 -17.22
N GLU A 73 -55.38 -7.66 -18.42
CA GLU A 73 -56.40 -8.02 -19.42
C GLU A 73 -57.29 -9.18 -18.93
N LEU A 74 -56.72 -10.17 -18.23
CA LEU A 74 -57.49 -11.27 -17.59
C LEU A 74 -58.38 -10.81 -16.42
N LYS A 75 -58.07 -9.66 -15.81
CA LYS A 75 -58.84 -9.09 -14.69
C LYS A 75 -59.92 -8.09 -15.12
N ASN A 76 -60.27 -8.02 -16.41
CA ASN A 76 -61.29 -7.11 -16.98
C ASN A 76 -61.13 -5.65 -16.54
N THR A 77 -59.89 -5.20 -16.29
CA THR A 77 -59.63 -3.80 -15.98
C THR A 77 -59.69 -3.02 -17.30
N ASP A 78 -60.47 -1.94 -17.35
CA ASP A 78 -60.70 -1.14 -18.55
C ASP A 78 -59.42 -0.36 -18.92
N LEU A 79 -58.48 -1.07 -19.55
CA LEU A 79 -57.15 -0.56 -19.86
C LEU A 79 -57.25 0.39 -21.06
N LYS A 80 -57.06 1.69 -20.83
CA LYS A 80 -56.91 2.71 -21.88
C LYS A 80 -56.04 2.18 -23.02
N LYS A 81 -56.60 2.06 -24.23
CA LYS A 81 -55.84 1.78 -25.45
C LYS A 81 -54.78 2.87 -25.60
N LEU A 82 -53.50 2.51 -25.39
CA LEU A 82 -52.39 3.40 -25.74
C LEU A 82 -52.52 3.76 -27.22
N LYS A 83 -52.69 5.06 -27.52
CA LYS A 83 -52.51 5.59 -28.88
C LYS A 83 -51.01 5.54 -29.17
N TRP A 84 -50.58 4.55 -29.94
CA TRP A 84 -49.18 4.36 -30.30
C TRP A 84 -48.70 5.46 -31.26
N LEU A 85 -47.39 5.76 -31.22
CA LEU A 85 -46.75 6.66 -32.17
C LEU A 85 -46.97 6.13 -33.61
N LYS A 86 -47.64 6.92 -34.45
CA LYS A 86 -47.64 6.71 -35.90
C LYS A 86 -46.43 7.46 -36.48
N ILE A 87 -45.37 6.73 -36.78
CA ILE A 87 -44.23 7.28 -37.53
C ILE A 87 -44.56 7.15 -39.01
N ASP A 88 -44.79 8.29 -39.66
CA ASP A 88 -45.02 8.39 -41.10
C ASP A 88 -43.82 9.10 -41.75
N PHE A 89 -43.00 8.35 -42.49
CA PHE A 89 -41.81 8.86 -43.15
C PHE A 89 -42.09 9.77 -44.35
N ASN A 90 -43.34 9.82 -44.83
CA ASN A 90 -43.74 10.78 -45.85
C ASN A 90 -44.03 12.16 -45.25
N ASP A 91 -44.23 12.27 -43.93
CA ASP A 91 -44.42 13.54 -43.24
C ASP A 91 -43.06 14.21 -42.93
N PRO A 92 -42.77 15.42 -43.47
CA PRO A 92 -41.54 16.15 -43.15
C PRO A 92 -41.33 16.42 -41.66
N LYS A 93 -42.41 16.56 -40.86
CA LYS A 93 -42.30 16.77 -39.41
C LYS A 93 -41.74 15.53 -38.70
N HIS A 94 -42.23 14.34 -39.08
CA HIS A 94 -41.72 13.09 -38.54
C HIS A 94 -40.29 12.81 -38.98
N ARG A 95 -39.93 13.11 -40.24
CA ARG A 95 -38.53 12.99 -40.70
C ARG A 95 -37.58 13.91 -39.93
N ASN A 96 -37.94 15.18 -39.76
CA ASN A 96 -37.12 16.14 -39.01
C ASN A 96 -37.01 15.75 -37.53
N ALA A 97 -38.13 15.36 -36.89
CA ALA A 97 -38.12 14.89 -35.51
C ALA A 97 -37.26 13.64 -35.34
N MET A 98 -37.31 12.69 -36.28
CA MET A 98 -36.47 11.50 -36.27
C MET A 98 -34.99 11.82 -36.50
N LEU A 99 -34.67 12.75 -37.40
CA LEU A 99 -33.29 13.18 -37.64
C LEU A 99 -32.71 13.89 -36.43
N ILE A 100 -33.46 14.80 -35.80
CA ILE A 100 -33.09 15.45 -34.54
C ILE A 100 -32.90 14.42 -33.43
N PHE A 101 -33.82 13.45 -33.32
CA PHE A 101 -33.71 12.38 -32.32
C PHE A 101 -32.48 11.51 -32.53
N LEU A 102 -32.19 11.10 -33.78
CA LEU A 102 -31.04 10.28 -34.11
C LEU A 102 -29.73 11.03 -33.86
N VAL A 103 -29.60 12.27 -34.35
CA VAL A 103 -28.40 13.10 -34.15
C VAL A 103 -28.22 13.44 -32.68
N GLY A 104 -29.29 13.85 -31.99
CA GLY A 104 -29.28 14.16 -30.57
C GLY A 104 -28.93 12.96 -29.70
N SER A 105 -29.46 11.77 -30.03
CA SER A 105 -29.12 10.53 -29.33
C SER A 105 -27.67 10.13 -29.60
N ALA A 106 -27.20 10.20 -30.85
CA ALA A 106 -25.80 9.91 -31.18
C ALA A 106 -24.84 10.84 -30.44
N LEU A 107 -25.13 12.14 -30.41
CA LEU A 107 -24.34 13.12 -29.65
C LEU A 107 -24.40 12.86 -28.14
N PHE A 108 -25.59 12.59 -27.60
CA PHE A 108 -25.76 12.26 -26.18
C PHE A 108 -24.97 11.00 -25.79
N LEU A 109 -25.04 9.94 -26.59
CA LEU A 109 -24.30 8.71 -26.35
C LEU A 109 -22.80 8.95 -26.46
N PHE A 110 -22.35 9.69 -27.48
CA PHE A 110 -20.95 10.07 -27.64
C PHE A 110 -20.43 10.84 -26.41
N LEU A 111 -21.11 11.91 -26.02
CA LEU A 111 -20.74 12.72 -24.85
C LEU A 111 -20.79 11.92 -23.56
N SER A 112 -21.79 11.04 -23.39
CA SER A 112 -21.91 10.18 -22.21
C SER A 112 -20.78 9.16 -22.15
N SER A 113 -20.42 8.56 -23.28
CA SER A 113 -19.29 7.63 -23.37
C SER A 113 -17.97 8.32 -23.06
N VAL A 114 -17.70 9.49 -23.64
CA VAL A 114 -16.49 10.27 -23.36
C VAL A 114 -16.46 10.70 -21.89
N GLY A 115 -17.56 11.25 -21.37
CA GLY A 115 -17.65 11.67 -19.98
C GLY A 115 -17.48 10.53 -18.98
N SER A 116 -18.02 9.34 -19.29
CA SER A 116 -17.86 8.15 -18.44
C SER A 116 -16.43 7.64 -18.45
N TYR A 117 -15.75 7.69 -19.61
CA TYR A 117 -14.35 7.31 -19.75
C TYR A 117 -13.42 8.25 -18.97
N GLU A 118 -13.62 9.56 -19.09
CA GLU A 118 -12.83 10.55 -18.34
C GLU A 118 -13.09 10.46 -16.82
N ALA A 119 -14.35 10.32 -16.40
CA ALA A 119 -14.68 10.13 -14.99
C ALA A 119 -14.05 8.85 -14.42
N PHE A 120 -14.00 7.79 -15.22
CA PHE A 120 -13.33 6.55 -14.88
C PHE A 120 -11.82 6.76 -14.69
N HIS A 121 -11.14 7.33 -15.69
CA HIS A 121 -9.69 7.62 -15.61
C HIS A 121 -9.33 8.50 -14.43
N TYR A 122 -10.16 9.52 -14.17
CA TYR A 122 -9.98 10.36 -13.00
C TYR A 122 -10.12 9.54 -11.71
N SER A 123 -11.13 8.67 -11.59
CA SER A 123 -11.36 7.83 -10.40
C SER A 123 -10.28 6.77 -10.13
N GLU A 124 -9.33 6.61 -11.04
CA GLU A 124 -8.17 5.71 -10.93
C GLU A 124 -6.85 6.46 -10.88
N SER A 125 -6.90 7.80 -10.93
CA SER A 125 -5.72 8.64 -10.84
C SER A 125 -5.19 8.71 -9.40
N VAL A 126 -3.88 8.94 -9.31
CA VAL A 126 -3.20 9.24 -8.05
C VAL A 126 -3.78 10.51 -7.40
N GLU A 127 -4.19 11.49 -8.21
CA GLU A 127 -4.83 12.71 -7.71
C GLU A 127 -6.14 12.36 -6.98
N PHE A 128 -7.03 11.60 -7.62
CA PHE A 128 -8.30 11.22 -6.99
C PHE A 128 -8.08 10.45 -5.67
N CYS A 129 -7.19 9.45 -5.66
CA CYS A 129 -6.95 8.65 -4.47
C CYS A 129 -6.24 9.43 -3.35
N GLY A 130 -5.34 10.35 -3.69
CA GLY A 130 -4.48 11.04 -2.73
C GLY A 130 -5.01 12.36 -2.21
N THR A 131 -5.81 13.10 -2.99
CA THR A 131 -6.15 14.51 -2.68
C THR A 131 -7.62 14.74 -2.36
N ILE A 132 -8.54 13.86 -2.76
CA ILE A 132 -9.97 14.07 -2.52
C ILE A 132 -10.30 14.03 -1.02
N CYS A 133 -9.80 13.00 -0.33
CA CYS A 133 -9.96 12.84 1.11
C CYS A 133 -8.69 13.32 1.84
N HIS A 134 -8.17 14.50 1.46
CA HIS A 134 -6.82 14.96 1.82
C HIS A 134 -6.48 14.79 3.31
N ASP A 135 -7.33 15.15 4.26
CA ASP A 135 -7.00 15.02 5.70
C ASP A 135 -6.70 13.57 6.10
N VAL A 136 -7.45 12.61 5.56
CA VAL A 136 -7.31 11.18 5.86
C VAL A 136 -6.19 10.54 5.03
N MET A 137 -6.03 10.97 3.78
CA MET A 137 -5.10 10.39 2.82
C MET A 137 -3.73 11.08 2.79
N GLU A 138 -3.54 12.22 3.45
CA GLU A 138 -2.28 12.97 3.50
C GLU A 138 -1.09 12.07 3.87
N PRO A 139 -1.13 11.21 4.92
CA PRO A 139 0.00 10.36 5.26
C PRO A 139 0.42 9.44 4.11
N GLU A 140 -0.55 8.73 3.54
CA GLU A 140 -0.30 7.74 2.50
C GLU A 140 0.13 8.41 1.19
N TYR A 141 -0.44 9.58 0.86
CA TYR A 141 -0.12 10.35 -0.34
C TYR A 141 1.28 10.96 -0.27
N VAL A 142 1.64 11.60 0.85
CA VAL A 142 2.97 12.17 1.04
C VAL A 142 4.04 11.08 1.06
N ALA A 143 3.80 9.97 1.77
CA ALA A 143 4.73 8.85 1.77
C ALA A 143 4.89 8.23 0.37
N TYR A 144 3.80 8.07 -0.38
CA TYR A 144 3.81 7.62 -1.78
C TYR A 144 4.71 8.47 -2.67
N GLN A 145 4.55 9.80 -2.60
CA GLN A 145 5.32 10.75 -3.43
C GLN A 145 6.83 10.69 -3.16
N ASN A 146 7.22 10.29 -1.94
CA ASN A 146 8.61 10.19 -1.51
C ASN A 146 9.13 8.73 -1.56
N SER A 147 8.42 7.83 -2.25
CA SER A 147 8.76 6.40 -2.32
C SER A 147 9.38 5.99 -3.67
N PRO A 148 10.02 4.81 -3.74
CA PRO A 148 10.46 4.22 -5.02
C PRO A 148 9.32 3.98 -6.02
N HIS A 149 8.06 3.98 -5.56
CA HIS A 149 6.87 3.74 -6.37
C HIS A 149 6.08 5.00 -6.69
N ALA A 150 6.62 6.20 -6.46
CA ALA A 150 5.97 7.50 -6.71
C ALA A 150 5.50 7.73 -8.17
N ARG A 151 5.84 6.82 -9.09
CA ARG A 151 5.47 6.85 -10.52
C ARG A 151 4.56 5.68 -10.92
N VAL A 152 4.15 4.84 -9.98
CA VAL A 152 3.22 3.73 -10.19
C VAL A 152 1.85 4.18 -9.69
N ALA A 153 0.79 4.08 -10.49
CA ALA A 153 -0.53 4.53 -10.07
C ALA A 153 -1.06 3.70 -8.88
N CYS A 154 -1.82 4.32 -7.97
CA CYS A 154 -2.37 3.64 -6.79
C CYS A 154 -3.17 2.37 -7.16
N VAL A 155 -3.89 2.41 -8.28
CA VAL A 155 -4.74 1.32 -8.75
C VAL A 155 -3.97 0.07 -9.19
N GLU A 156 -2.71 0.19 -9.57
CA GLU A 156 -1.85 -0.95 -9.92
C GLU A 156 -1.63 -1.88 -8.71
N CYS A 157 -1.65 -1.31 -7.50
CA CYS A 157 -1.52 -2.05 -6.25
C CYS A 157 -2.87 -2.30 -5.55
N HIS A 158 -3.73 -1.28 -5.44
CA HIS A 158 -4.92 -1.32 -4.58
C HIS A 158 -6.22 -1.77 -5.27
N VAL A 159 -6.30 -1.70 -6.60
CA VAL A 159 -7.51 -2.10 -7.34
C VAL A 159 -7.27 -3.40 -8.07
N GLY A 160 -6.20 -3.47 -8.88
CA GLY A 160 -5.85 -4.62 -9.69
C GLY A 160 -6.69 -4.84 -10.94
N GLU A 161 -6.23 -5.80 -11.74
CA GLU A 161 -6.86 -6.14 -13.02
C GLU A 161 -8.00 -7.15 -12.87
N GLY A 162 -8.91 -7.12 -13.83
CA GLY A 162 -10.03 -8.04 -13.90
C GLY A 162 -11.29 -7.53 -13.21
N ALA A 163 -12.42 -8.08 -13.64
CA ALA A 163 -13.71 -7.54 -13.26
C ALA A 163 -14.09 -7.80 -11.79
N ASP A 164 -13.64 -8.92 -11.20
CA ASP A 164 -13.93 -9.24 -9.79
C ASP A 164 -13.27 -8.21 -8.85
N TRP A 165 -11.97 -7.99 -9.02
CA TRP A 165 -11.21 -7.00 -8.26
C TRP A 165 -11.70 -5.58 -8.51
N TYR A 166 -12.07 -5.24 -9.75
CA TYR A 166 -12.72 -3.97 -10.06
C TYR A 166 -14.01 -3.76 -9.23
N VAL A 167 -14.94 -4.72 -9.24
CA VAL A 167 -16.21 -4.59 -8.48
C VAL A 167 -15.94 -4.50 -6.98
N ARG A 168 -15.07 -5.35 -6.44
CA ARG A 168 -14.70 -5.32 -5.01
C ARG A 168 -14.11 -3.97 -4.62
N SER A 169 -13.20 -3.44 -5.41
CA SER A 169 -12.55 -2.14 -5.14
C SER A 169 -13.56 -0.99 -5.14
N LYS A 170 -14.52 -0.96 -6.07
CA LYS A 170 -15.53 0.12 -6.11
C LYS A 170 -16.55 -0.02 -4.97
N LEU A 171 -16.93 -1.23 -4.57
CA LEU A 171 -17.75 -1.45 -3.38
C LEU A 171 -17.02 -1.00 -2.10
N SER A 172 -15.74 -1.35 -1.97
CA SER A 172 -14.89 -0.91 -0.86
C SER A 172 -14.71 0.62 -0.87
N GLY A 173 -14.47 1.22 -2.02
CA GLY A 173 -14.35 2.67 -2.19
C GLY A 173 -15.63 3.42 -1.81
N MET A 174 -16.82 2.91 -2.14
CA MET A 174 -18.08 3.49 -1.68
C MET A 174 -18.20 3.45 -0.15
N TYR A 175 -17.76 2.36 0.48
CA TYR A 175 -17.71 2.27 1.94
C TYR A 175 -16.69 3.26 2.53
N GLN A 176 -15.52 3.43 1.92
CA GLN A 176 -14.52 4.42 2.34
C GLN A 176 -15.06 5.85 2.25
N VAL A 177 -15.73 6.21 1.14
CA VAL A 177 -16.40 7.52 0.99
C VAL A 177 -17.44 7.71 2.09
N TYR A 178 -18.27 6.70 2.36
CA TYR A 178 -19.21 6.73 3.49
C TYR A 178 -18.48 6.92 4.83
N SER A 179 -17.42 6.17 5.09
CA SER A 179 -16.63 6.28 6.32
C SER A 179 -16.05 7.67 6.51
N VAL A 180 -15.51 8.29 5.47
CA VAL A 180 -14.96 9.65 5.55
C VAL A 180 -16.08 10.68 5.76
N LEU A 181 -17.19 10.60 5.00
CA LEU A 181 -18.31 11.54 5.10
C LEU A 181 -19.00 11.54 6.48
N PHE A 182 -18.96 10.41 7.19
CA PHE A 182 -19.58 10.26 8.49
C PHE A 182 -18.56 10.12 9.63
N GLU A 183 -17.27 10.37 9.37
CA GLU A 183 -16.17 10.25 10.35
C GLU A 183 -16.12 8.90 11.07
N LYS A 184 -16.43 7.81 10.34
CA LYS A 184 -16.46 6.43 10.83
C LYS A 184 -15.20 5.68 10.40
N TYR A 185 -14.05 6.10 10.92
CA TYR A 185 -12.78 5.44 10.69
C TYR A 185 -11.86 5.53 11.94
N PRO A 186 -11.01 4.52 12.17
CA PRO A 186 -9.97 4.58 13.19
C PRO A 186 -8.81 5.49 12.78
N THR A 187 -8.14 6.07 13.78
CA THR A 187 -6.88 6.83 13.60
C THR A 187 -5.82 6.26 14.54
N PRO A 188 -4.72 5.65 14.04
CA PRO A 188 -4.42 5.39 12.64
C PRO A 188 -5.27 4.27 12.04
N ILE A 189 -5.25 4.14 10.70
CA ILE A 189 -5.90 3.03 9.98
C ILE A 189 -5.17 1.71 10.33
N PRO A 190 -5.84 0.65 10.82
CA PRO A 190 -5.20 -0.61 11.16
C PRO A 190 -4.46 -1.25 9.98
N THR A 191 -3.32 -1.85 10.27
CA THR A 191 -2.55 -2.67 9.32
C THR A 191 -2.32 -4.07 9.90
N PRO A 192 -2.23 -5.11 9.05
CA PRO A 192 -2.33 -5.10 7.58
C PRO A 192 -3.75 -4.83 7.05
N VAL A 193 -3.85 -4.31 5.82
CA VAL A 193 -5.15 -4.10 5.16
C VAL A 193 -5.70 -5.46 4.71
N GLU A 194 -6.90 -5.81 5.18
CA GLU A 194 -7.48 -7.16 5.01
C GLU A 194 -7.90 -7.49 3.58
N ASN A 195 -8.27 -6.49 2.78
CA ASN A 195 -8.82 -6.67 1.43
C ASN A 195 -7.82 -6.33 0.30
N LEU A 196 -6.51 -6.40 0.60
CA LEU A 196 -5.48 -6.26 -0.42
C LEU A 196 -5.41 -7.50 -1.31
N ARG A 197 -4.98 -7.30 -2.55
CA ARG A 197 -4.71 -8.39 -3.49
C ARG A 197 -3.55 -9.25 -3.00
N PRO A 198 -3.48 -10.52 -3.41
CA PRO A 198 -2.29 -11.34 -3.16
C PRO A 198 -1.04 -10.62 -3.66
N ALA A 199 0.01 -10.58 -2.81
CA ALA A 199 1.25 -9.88 -3.13
C ALA A 199 1.85 -10.38 -4.45
N ARG A 200 1.80 -11.70 -4.71
CA ARG A 200 2.32 -12.30 -5.94
C ARG A 200 1.67 -11.73 -7.20
N GLU A 201 0.35 -11.56 -7.22
CA GLU A 201 -0.38 -11.01 -8.38
C GLU A 201 -0.16 -9.50 -8.59
N THR A 202 0.46 -8.83 -7.61
CA THR A 202 0.64 -7.38 -7.59
C THR A 202 2.11 -7.03 -7.84
N CYS A 203 2.99 -7.53 -6.98
CA CYS A 203 4.43 -7.27 -7.00
C CYS A 203 5.11 -7.95 -8.19
N GLU A 204 4.73 -9.20 -8.52
CA GLU A 204 5.46 -10.01 -9.51
C GLU A 204 5.25 -9.56 -10.96
N ARG A 205 4.33 -8.61 -11.19
CA ARG A 205 4.14 -7.98 -12.50
C ARG A 205 5.32 -7.09 -12.90
N CYS A 206 6.01 -6.53 -11.90
CA CYS A 206 7.12 -5.62 -12.09
C CYS A 206 8.44 -6.19 -11.53
N HIS A 207 8.36 -6.97 -10.45
CA HIS A 207 9.50 -7.66 -9.84
C HIS A 207 9.51 -9.12 -10.26
N TRP A 208 10.65 -9.68 -10.67
CA TRP A 208 10.69 -11.08 -11.14
C TRP A 208 11.36 -11.98 -10.09
N PRO A 209 10.62 -12.67 -9.21
CA PRO A 209 11.23 -13.37 -8.08
C PRO A 209 12.14 -14.52 -8.49
N GLU A 210 11.84 -15.21 -9.60
CA GLU A 210 12.64 -16.33 -10.10
C GLU A 210 13.99 -15.90 -10.72
N LYS A 211 14.25 -14.58 -10.83
CA LYS A 211 15.54 -14.05 -11.27
C LYS A 211 16.54 -14.02 -10.11
N PHE A 212 17.81 -14.26 -10.41
CA PHE A 212 18.89 -14.04 -9.44
C PHE A 212 18.99 -12.58 -8.99
N TYR A 213 19.09 -12.38 -7.67
CA TYR A 213 19.38 -11.10 -7.04
C TYR A 213 20.74 -11.17 -6.35
N ALA A 214 21.67 -10.32 -6.79
CA ALA A 214 22.96 -10.19 -6.13
C ALA A 214 22.79 -9.64 -4.71
N GLN A 215 23.70 -10.02 -3.82
CA GLN A 215 23.81 -9.41 -2.49
C GLN A 215 23.96 -7.89 -2.62
N GLN A 216 23.33 -7.15 -1.71
CA GLN A 216 23.28 -5.69 -1.75
C GLN A 216 24.20 -5.10 -0.70
N ASN A 217 25.04 -4.16 -1.10
CA ASN A 217 25.81 -3.37 -0.13
C ASN A 217 24.94 -2.21 0.35
N ARG A 218 24.87 -2.01 1.66
CA ARG A 218 24.26 -0.84 2.30
C ARG A 218 25.32 -0.08 3.08
N LEU A 219 25.35 1.23 2.88
CA LEU A 219 26.18 2.15 3.62
C LEU A 219 25.25 3.06 4.40
N GLU A 220 25.36 3.03 5.70
CA GLU A 220 24.51 3.80 6.60
C GLU A 220 25.42 4.67 7.47
N LYS A 221 25.01 5.91 7.65
CA LYS A 221 25.62 6.86 8.58
C LYS A 221 24.66 7.15 9.70
N HIS A 222 25.18 7.18 10.91
CA HIS A 222 24.44 7.46 12.12
C HIS A 222 25.11 8.61 12.86
N TYR A 223 24.31 9.43 13.52
CA TYR A 223 24.79 10.50 14.38
C TYR A 223 24.31 10.23 15.80
N ILE A 224 25.27 10.08 16.72
CA ILE A 224 24.99 9.86 18.14
C ILE A 224 24.36 11.13 18.71
N ALA A 225 23.36 10.96 19.58
CA ALA A 225 22.72 12.07 20.29
C ALA A 225 23.62 12.57 21.45
N ASP A 226 24.81 13.05 21.12
CA ASP A 226 25.78 13.66 22.03
C ASP A 226 26.07 15.13 21.65
N GLU A 227 26.95 15.78 22.41
CA GLU A 227 27.31 17.20 22.20
C GLU A 227 27.88 17.47 20.80
N GLN A 228 28.64 16.51 20.26
CA GLN A 228 29.37 16.67 19.00
C GLN A 228 28.61 16.11 17.79
N ASN A 229 27.45 15.50 18.01
CA ASN A 229 26.75 14.68 17.04
C ASN A 229 27.69 13.63 16.41
N SER A 230 28.38 12.86 17.24
CA SER A 230 29.45 11.96 16.79
C SER A 230 28.98 11.03 15.65
N GLU A 231 29.70 11.04 14.53
CA GLU A 231 29.41 10.21 13.35
C GLU A 231 29.84 8.75 13.58
N TRP A 232 28.96 7.82 13.23
CA TRP A 232 29.20 6.39 13.19
C TRP A 232 28.76 5.81 11.86
N ASP A 233 29.71 5.25 11.12
CA ASP A 233 29.47 4.63 9.82
C ASP A 233 29.32 3.12 9.98
N ILE A 234 28.42 2.52 9.20
CA ILE A 234 28.31 1.06 9.07
C ILE A 234 28.12 0.65 7.60
N SER A 235 28.90 -0.33 7.16
CA SER A 235 28.81 -0.94 5.84
C SER A 235 28.37 -2.39 5.98
N LEU A 236 27.21 -2.71 5.40
CA LEU A 236 26.60 -4.03 5.42
C LEU A 236 26.61 -4.64 4.03
N GLN A 237 26.85 -5.94 3.94
CA GLN A 237 26.48 -6.73 2.76
C GLN A 237 25.29 -7.62 3.12
N VAL A 238 24.12 -7.24 2.62
CA VAL A 238 22.85 -7.93 2.85
C VAL A 238 22.70 -9.09 1.87
N LYS A 239 22.43 -10.28 2.39
CA LYS A 239 22.32 -11.53 1.65
C LYS A 239 20.96 -11.67 0.96
N THR A 240 20.61 -10.72 0.10
CA THR A 240 19.35 -10.74 -0.70
C THR A 240 19.25 -11.93 -1.65
N GLY A 241 20.36 -12.57 -1.98
CA GLY A 241 20.42 -13.83 -2.73
C GLY A 241 21.76 -14.53 -2.50
N PRO A 242 22.08 -15.58 -3.27
CA PRO A 242 23.29 -16.36 -3.05
C PRO A 242 24.57 -15.61 -3.37
N SER A 243 25.67 -16.09 -2.79
CA SER A 243 27.00 -15.51 -3.02
C SER A 243 27.47 -15.69 -4.47
N TYR A 244 27.00 -16.76 -5.13
CA TYR A 244 27.29 -17.06 -6.52
C TYR A 244 26.00 -17.15 -7.33
N SER A 245 25.95 -16.45 -8.47
CA SER A 245 24.75 -16.38 -9.32
C SER A 245 24.26 -17.74 -9.83
N ALA A 246 25.18 -18.71 -10.01
CA ALA A 246 24.86 -20.06 -10.44
C ALA A 246 23.96 -20.84 -9.45
N LEU A 247 23.89 -20.41 -8.18
CA LEU A 247 23.06 -21.05 -7.16
C LEU A 247 21.58 -20.59 -7.21
N GLY A 248 21.23 -19.61 -8.04
CA GLY A 248 19.84 -19.20 -8.26
C GLY A 248 19.17 -18.65 -6.99
N LEU A 249 18.22 -19.41 -6.43
CA LEU A 249 17.45 -19.07 -5.22
C LEU A 249 17.73 -20.00 -4.03
N GLN A 250 18.84 -20.73 -4.06
CA GLN A 250 19.16 -21.73 -3.02
C GLN A 250 19.64 -21.11 -1.70
N GLU A 251 20.11 -19.86 -1.70
CA GLU A 251 20.61 -19.16 -0.52
C GLU A 251 20.08 -17.71 -0.47
N GLY A 252 20.33 -17.04 0.66
CA GLY A 252 19.92 -15.67 0.94
C GLY A 252 18.65 -15.60 1.78
N ILE A 253 18.20 -14.38 2.08
CA ILE A 253 17.05 -14.12 2.98
C ILE A 253 15.69 -14.32 2.30
N HIS A 254 15.63 -14.37 0.97
CA HIS A 254 14.37 -14.51 0.22
C HIS A 254 13.98 -15.97 -0.01
N TRP A 255 13.74 -16.73 1.07
CA TRP A 255 13.32 -18.14 0.94
C TRP A 255 11.90 -18.28 0.39
N HIS A 256 11.02 -17.33 0.68
CA HIS A 256 9.60 -17.41 0.31
C HIS A 256 9.34 -17.40 -1.21
N ILE A 257 10.29 -16.91 -2.01
CA ILE A 257 10.20 -16.89 -3.48
C ILE A 257 10.82 -18.13 -4.14
N ASN A 258 11.48 -19.00 -3.37
CA ASN A 258 12.01 -20.24 -3.90
C ASN A 258 10.86 -21.21 -4.22
N PRO A 259 10.73 -21.69 -5.47
CA PRO A 259 9.61 -22.54 -5.89
C PRO A 259 9.56 -23.89 -5.16
N ASP A 260 10.71 -24.36 -4.66
CA ASP A 260 10.83 -25.60 -3.91
C ASP A 260 10.48 -25.42 -2.42
N ILE A 261 10.37 -24.19 -1.92
CA ILE A 261 10.14 -23.91 -0.49
C ILE A 261 8.75 -23.34 -0.27
N THR A 262 8.16 -23.65 0.87
CA THR A 262 6.95 -22.99 1.36
C THR A 262 7.07 -22.79 2.85
N ILE A 263 6.89 -21.53 3.26
CA ILE A 263 6.84 -21.13 4.65
C ILE A 263 5.40 -20.76 4.96
N GLU A 264 4.83 -21.44 5.94
CA GLU A 264 3.50 -21.16 6.48
C GLU A 264 3.65 -20.75 7.94
N TYR A 265 2.77 -19.89 8.45
CA TYR A 265 2.81 -19.49 9.84
C TYR A 265 1.41 -19.20 10.40
N ILE A 266 1.31 -19.19 11.73
CA ILE A 266 0.15 -18.73 12.48
C ILE A 266 0.62 -17.58 13.36
N SER A 267 -0.10 -16.46 13.34
CA SER A 267 0.15 -15.34 14.25
C SER A 267 -0.85 -15.33 15.38
N SER A 268 -0.39 -15.05 16.60
CA SER A 268 -1.24 -14.78 17.77
C SER A 268 -1.80 -13.36 17.77
N SER A 269 -1.27 -12.48 16.91
CA SER A 269 -1.56 -11.05 16.86
C SER A 269 -2.19 -10.64 15.52
N SER A 270 -3.14 -9.70 15.51
CA SER A 270 -3.79 -9.24 14.27
C SER A 270 -2.86 -8.44 13.36
N ASN A 271 -1.86 -7.76 13.94
CA ASN A 271 -0.84 -6.99 13.21
C ASN A 271 0.31 -7.88 12.68
N ARG A 272 0.32 -9.18 13.03
CA ARG A 272 1.32 -10.17 12.63
C ARG A 272 2.72 -9.92 13.21
N GLU A 273 2.81 -9.26 14.36
CA GLU A 273 4.07 -9.05 15.07
C GLU A 273 4.53 -10.26 15.88
N GLU A 274 3.60 -11.10 16.32
CA GLU A 274 3.89 -12.31 17.08
C GLU A 274 3.60 -13.55 16.23
N ILE A 275 4.61 -14.39 15.97
CA ILE A 275 4.50 -15.54 15.06
C ILE A 275 4.95 -16.82 15.78
N PRO A 276 4.18 -17.34 16.76
CA PRO A 276 4.61 -18.44 17.63
C PRO A 276 4.65 -19.82 16.96
N TRP A 277 4.20 -19.94 15.70
CA TRP A 277 4.16 -21.21 14.99
C TRP A 277 4.53 -21.03 13.52
N ILE A 278 5.49 -21.82 13.05
CA ILE A 278 6.03 -21.76 11.69
C ILE A 278 6.16 -23.18 11.14
N LYS A 279 5.75 -23.38 9.89
CA LYS A 279 5.95 -24.61 9.15
C LYS A 279 6.75 -24.35 7.88
N TYR A 280 7.90 -25.01 7.82
CA TYR A 280 8.70 -25.11 6.62
C TYR A 280 8.33 -26.39 5.87
N THR A 281 8.15 -26.29 4.55
CA THR A 281 7.98 -27.43 3.66
C THR A 281 8.91 -27.31 2.46
N ASN A 282 9.69 -28.34 2.18
CA ASN A 282 10.46 -28.50 0.95
C ASN A 282 9.66 -29.37 -0.04
N LYS A 283 9.13 -28.77 -1.09
CA LYS A 283 8.31 -29.43 -2.13
C LYS A 283 9.09 -30.43 -2.98
N LYS A 284 10.42 -30.27 -3.07
CA LYS A 284 11.28 -31.15 -3.87
C LYS A 284 11.65 -32.42 -3.12
N THR A 285 11.96 -32.33 -1.83
CA THR A 285 12.33 -33.49 -0.99
C THR A 285 11.14 -34.08 -0.24
N GLY A 286 10.06 -33.31 -0.04
CA GLY A 286 8.91 -33.66 0.81
C GLY A 286 9.16 -33.41 2.30
N GLU A 287 10.32 -32.89 2.66
CA GLU A 287 10.70 -32.65 4.06
C GLU A 287 9.88 -31.51 4.68
N THR A 288 9.43 -31.71 5.91
CA THR A 288 8.61 -30.72 6.64
C THR A 288 9.14 -30.56 8.06
N TYR A 289 9.24 -29.30 8.51
CA TYR A 289 9.62 -28.95 9.87
C TYR A 289 8.59 -28.00 10.45
N ILE A 290 8.16 -28.27 11.68
CA ILE A 290 7.29 -27.39 12.45
C ILE A 290 8.14 -26.84 13.58
N TYR A 291 8.24 -25.51 13.65
CA TYR A 291 8.90 -24.76 14.69
C TYR A 291 7.83 -24.08 15.54
N GLU A 292 7.95 -24.24 16.85
CA GLU A 292 7.07 -23.66 17.84
C GLU A 292 7.91 -22.79 18.77
N ASP A 293 7.38 -21.62 19.13
CA ASP A 293 7.97 -20.77 20.16
C ASP A 293 7.97 -21.52 21.50
N THR A 294 9.15 -21.71 22.09
CA THR A 294 9.30 -22.41 23.36
C THR A 294 8.85 -21.61 24.58
N GLU A 295 8.82 -20.28 24.48
CA GLU A 295 8.41 -19.39 25.56
C GLU A 295 6.90 -19.15 25.53
N ASN A 296 6.32 -18.95 24.34
CA ASN A 296 4.90 -18.66 24.15
C ASN A 296 4.23 -19.59 23.11
N PRO A 297 4.16 -20.91 23.37
CA PRO A 297 3.59 -21.85 22.42
C PRO A 297 2.07 -21.70 22.26
N LEU A 298 1.57 -21.96 21.06
CA LEU A 298 0.13 -22.10 20.82
C LEU A 298 -0.39 -23.44 21.35
N SER A 299 -1.64 -23.45 21.85
CA SER A 299 -2.30 -24.71 22.22
C SER A 299 -2.69 -25.52 20.97
N GLU A 300 -2.74 -26.84 21.10
CA GLU A 300 -3.15 -27.72 19.98
C GLU A 300 -4.54 -27.37 19.44
N GLU A 301 -5.47 -26.93 20.29
CA GLU A 301 -6.80 -26.48 19.87
C GLU A 301 -6.74 -25.24 18.98
N VAL A 302 -5.88 -24.27 19.34
CA VAL A 302 -5.68 -23.05 18.54
C VAL A 302 -5.01 -23.39 17.21
N ILE A 303 -3.99 -24.25 17.20
CA ILE A 303 -3.32 -24.67 15.96
C ILE A 303 -4.32 -25.33 15.00
N ASN A 304 -5.17 -26.24 15.51
CA ASN A 304 -6.13 -26.99 14.69
C ASN A 304 -7.30 -26.14 14.17
N SER A 305 -7.65 -25.04 14.86
CA SER A 305 -8.74 -24.14 14.48
C SER A 305 -8.27 -22.91 13.68
N SER A 306 -6.98 -22.62 13.71
CA SER A 306 -6.38 -21.47 13.01
C SER A 306 -6.22 -21.73 11.51
N GLN A 307 -6.35 -20.66 10.72
CA GLN A 307 -5.94 -20.68 9.32
C GLN A 307 -4.46 -20.34 9.22
N THR A 308 -3.70 -21.17 8.51
CA THR A 308 -2.29 -20.87 8.21
C THR A 308 -2.21 -19.81 7.11
N ARG A 309 -1.25 -18.90 7.24
CA ARG A 309 -0.87 -17.97 6.20
C ARG A 309 0.42 -18.44 5.54
N THR A 310 0.43 -18.51 4.21
CA THR A 310 1.67 -18.65 3.46
C THR A 310 2.41 -17.31 3.42
N MET A 311 3.69 -17.33 3.77
CA MET A 311 4.54 -16.14 3.77
C MET A 311 4.67 -15.57 2.35
N ASP A 312 4.46 -14.26 2.21
CA ASP A 312 4.59 -13.53 0.96
C ASP A 312 5.44 -12.25 1.14
N CYS A 313 5.60 -11.50 0.04
CA CYS A 313 6.46 -10.31 0.05
C CYS A 313 6.05 -9.27 1.10
N MET A 314 4.76 -9.14 1.42
CA MET A 314 4.24 -8.11 2.33
C MET A 314 4.50 -8.43 3.80
N ASP A 315 4.87 -9.67 4.14
CA ASP A 315 5.21 -10.02 5.53
C ASP A 315 6.54 -9.36 5.95
N CYS A 316 7.45 -9.11 5.00
CA CYS A 316 8.71 -8.37 5.18
C CYS A 316 8.68 -6.96 4.57
N HIS A 317 8.20 -6.81 3.34
CA HIS A 317 8.04 -5.52 2.65
C HIS A 317 6.67 -4.91 2.90
N ASN A 318 6.28 -4.80 4.18
CA ASN A 318 4.94 -4.38 4.58
C ASN A 318 4.60 -2.91 4.21
N ARG A 319 5.62 -2.10 3.87
CA ARG A 319 5.49 -0.69 3.47
C ARG A 319 6.35 -0.36 2.24
N PRO A 320 6.00 -0.87 1.05
CA PRO A 320 6.82 -0.69 -0.15
C PRO A 320 6.74 0.72 -0.74
N SER A 321 5.65 1.43 -0.48
CA SER A 321 5.36 2.77 -1.03
C SER A 321 4.95 3.79 0.03
N HIS A 322 4.66 3.36 1.25
CA HIS A 322 4.12 4.20 2.32
C HIS A 322 4.97 4.06 3.58
N ASN A 323 6.24 4.43 3.45
CA ASN A 323 7.24 4.29 4.50
C ASN A 323 7.31 5.57 5.34
N TYR A 324 7.27 5.40 6.67
CA TYR A 324 7.36 6.48 7.64
C TYR A 324 8.64 6.28 8.44
N LEU A 325 9.66 7.09 8.15
CA LEU A 325 10.97 6.98 8.80
C LEU A 325 10.89 7.40 10.27
N SER A 326 11.66 6.72 11.12
CA SER A 326 11.87 7.15 12.50
C SER A 326 12.58 8.51 12.54
N PRO A 327 12.33 9.35 13.57
CA PRO A 327 13.09 10.56 13.84
C PRO A 327 14.60 10.35 13.77
N SER A 328 15.09 9.27 14.37
CA SER A 328 16.52 8.97 14.30
C SER A 328 16.97 8.85 12.84
N LYS A 329 16.26 8.06 12.03
CA LYS A 329 16.62 7.81 10.63
C LYS A 329 16.54 9.04 9.73
N PHE A 330 15.46 9.82 9.79
CA PHE A 330 15.34 10.97 8.90
C PHE A 330 16.24 12.14 9.33
N VAL A 331 16.56 12.28 10.61
CA VAL A 331 17.58 13.25 11.07
C VAL A 331 18.97 12.81 10.64
N ASP A 332 19.31 11.52 10.77
CA ASP A 332 20.59 11.00 10.25
C ASP A 332 20.74 11.24 8.74
N ASN A 333 19.68 11.00 7.98
CA ASN A 333 19.66 11.26 6.54
C ASN A 333 19.85 12.75 6.23
N ALA A 334 19.21 13.65 6.98
CA ALA A 334 19.33 15.09 6.78
C ALA A 334 20.73 15.61 7.12
N MET A 335 21.34 15.09 8.19
CA MET A 335 22.72 15.41 8.57
C MET A 335 23.72 14.89 7.52
N THR A 336 23.53 13.65 7.08
CA THR A 336 24.34 13.03 6.00
C THR A 336 24.25 13.82 4.69
N ALA A 337 23.05 14.32 4.37
CA ALA A 337 22.81 15.12 3.17
C ALA A 337 23.33 16.57 3.28
N GLY A 338 23.85 16.98 4.44
CA GLY A 338 24.33 18.34 4.69
C GLY A 338 23.21 19.37 4.84
N LEU A 339 21.95 18.94 5.00
CA LEU A 339 20.81 19.82 5.27
C LEU A 339 20.78 20.28 6.75
N MET A 340 21.41 19.51 7.62
CA MET A 340 21.64 19.83 9.03
C MET A 340 23.13 19.70 9.30
N SER A 341 23.79 20.78 9.73
CA SER A 341 25.23 20.70 10.00
C SER A 341 25.51 19.94 11.31
N PRO A 342 26.33 18.87 11.30
CA PRO A 342 26.79 18.20 12.53
C PRO A 342 27.63 19.10 13.44
N SER A 343 28.12 20.23 12.91
CA SER A 343 28.87 21.22 13.71
C SER A 343 27.99 22.01 14.69
N ILE A 344 26.66 21.89 14.60
CA ILE A 344 25.74 22.54 15.52
C ILE A 344 25.73 21.71 16.82
N PRO A 345 26.18 22.26 17.96
CA PRO A 345 26.27 21.50 19.22
C PRO A 345 24.92 20.92 19.63
N GLU A 346 24.89 19.67 20.07
CA GLU A 346 23.70 18.99 20.61
C GLU A 346 22.46 18.97 19.68
N LEU A 347 22.65 19.15 18.37
CA LEU A 347 21.53 19.22 17.43
C LEU A 347 20.70 17.93 17.42
N LYS A 348 21.36 16.77 17.37
CA LYS A 348 20.69 15.47 17.30
C LYS A 348 19.86 15.22 18.56
N VAL A 349 20.40 15.44 19.75
CA VAL A 349 19.68 15.23 21.01
C VAL A 349 18.51 16.20 21.15
N THR A 350 18.70 17.48 20.82
CA THR A 350 17.63 18.50 20.83
C THR A 350 16.51 18.14 19.84
N ALA A 351 16.87 17.73 18.62
CA ALA A 351 15.92 17.29 17.61
C ALA A 351 15.11 16.06 18.05
N MET A 352 15.77 15.05 18.63
CA MET A 352 15.09 13.83 19.12
C MET A 352 14.15 14.14 20.28
N GLY A 353 14.56 15.02 21.20
CA GLY A 353 13.72 15.47 22.31
C GLY A 353 12.42 16.11 21.82
N LEU A 354 12.49 17.02 20.84
CA LEU A 354 11.31 17.66 20.26
C LEU A 354 10.43 16.66 19.50
N LEU A 355 11.02 15.78 18.69
CA LEU A 355 10.28 14.79 17.89
C LEU A 355 9.67 13.65 18.70
N SER A 356 10.12 13.42 19.93
CA SER A 356 9.49 12.46 20.84
C SER A 356 8.08 12.91 21.26
N THR A 357 7.81 14.22 21.25
CA THR A 357 6.55 14.82 21.71
C THR A 357 5.39 14.49 20.75
N GLU A 358 4.20 14.26 21.31
CA GLU A 358 2.97 14.18 20.52
C GLU A 358 2.36 15.58 20.35
N TYR A 359 2.24 16.02 19.11
CA TYR A 359 1.62 17.30 18.76
C TYR A 359 0.18 17.11 18.33
N PRO A 360 -0.75 18.03 18.66
CA PRO A 360 -2.15 17.94 18.22
C PRO A 360 -2.34 18.14 16.71
N THR A 361 -1.58 19.03 16.10
CA THR A 361 -1.69 19.37 14.67
C THR A 361 -0.32 19.55 14.04
N LYS A 362 -0.25 19.43 12.71
CA LYS A 362 0.96 19.73 11.93
C LYS A 362 1.49 21.14 12.24
N ASP A 363 0.64 22.15 12.17
CA ASP A 363 1.05 23.55 12.42
C ASP A 363 1.58 23.75 13.85
N SER A 364 0.97 23.11 14.85
CA SER A 364 1.48 23.17 16.23
C SER A 364 2.86 22.54 16.34
N ALA A 365 3.09 21.40 15.68
CA ALA A 365 4.39 20.75 15.65
C ALA A 365 5.46 21.63 15.00
N LEU A 366 5.17 22.19 13.82
CA LEU A 366 6.13 23.02 13.09
C LEU A 366 6.53 24.26 13.92
N ASN A 367 5.56 24.94 14.52
CA ASN A 367 5.83 26.10 15.37
C ASN A 367 6.61 25.71 16.64
N SER A 368 6.23 24.61 17.30
CA SER A 368 6.92 24.13 18.50
C SER A 368 8.34 23.65 18.23
N ILE A 369 8.59 23.01 17.08
CA ILE A 369 9.94 22.61 16.66
C ILE A 369 10.82 23.85 16.48
N ALA A 370 10.34 24.85 15.74
CA ALA A 370 11.10 26.08 15.51
C ALA A 370 11.35 26.84 16.82
N ALA A 371 10.31 26.99 17.66
CA ALA A 371 10.43 27.68 18.94
C ALA A 371 11.38 26.94 19.88
N GLY A 372 11.24 25.61 20.01
CA GLY A 372 12.05 24.80 20.92
C GLY A 372 13.53 24.77 20.55
N ILE A 373 13.86 24.72 19.25
CA ILE A 373 15.25 24.84 18.80
C ILE A 373 15.80 26.23 19.13
N ASN A 374 15.09 27.31 18.75
CA ASN A 374 15.59 28.66 19.03
C ASN A 374 15.75 28.90 20.53
N GLU A 375 14.77 28.51 21.35
CA GLU A 375 14.83 28.65 22.81
C GLU A 375 16.02 27.88 23.41
N PHE A 376 16.28 26.65 22.94
CA PHE A 376 17.44 25.88 23.39
C PHE A 376 18.76 26.62 23.08
N TYR A 377 18.94 27.11 21.85
CA TYR A 377 20.18 27.79 21.47
C TYR A 377 20.29 29.21 22.07
N GLU A 378 19.19 29.92 22.29
CA GLU A 378 19.18 31.21 23.00
C GLU A 378 19.66 31.05 24.45
N ASN A 379 19.27 29.95 25.11
CA ASN A 379 19.59 29.70 26.51
C ASN A 379 20.96 29.04 26.71
N SER A 380 21.29 28.03 25.90
CA SER A 380 22.48 27.19 26.09
C SER A 380 23.70 27.66 25.28
N TYR A 381 23.48 28.26 24.10
CA TYR A 381 24.54 28.61 23.15
C TYR A 381 24.31 29.98 22.45
N PRO A 382 24.11 31.09 23.20
CA PRO A 382 23.70 32.37 22.62
C PRO A 382 24.72 32.97 21.65
N GLU A 383 26.02 32.79 21.91
CA GLU A 383 27.09 33.27 21.02
C GLU A 383 27.08 32.49 19.69
N PHE A 384 26.94 31.16 19.76
CA PHE A 384 26.84 30.31 18.57
C PHE A 384 25.61 30.70 17.73
N LEU A 385 24.46 30.93 18.36
CA LEU A 385 23.24 31.35 17.69
C LEU A 385 23.42 32.69 16.96
N ALA A 386 24.08 33.67 17.60
CA ALA A 386 24.33 34.98 17.01
C ALA A 386 25.22 34.91 15.76
N GLU A 387 26.20 34.01 15.76
CA GLU A 387 27.13 33.83 14.65
C GLU A 387 26.60 32.89 13.55
N ASN A 388 25.80 31.89 13.93
CA ASN A 388 25.40 30.77 13.06
C ASN A 388 23.89 30.65 12.87
N LYS A 389 23.15 31.76 13.00
CA LYS A 389 21.68 31.76 12.89
C LYS A 389 21.16 31.06 11.62
N GLY A 390 21.85 31.25 10.49
CA GLY A 390 21.52 30.58 9.23
C GLY A 390 21.60 29.05 9.31
N LEU A 391 22.63 28.50 9.97
CA LEU A 391 22.75 27.04 10.17
C LEU A 391 21.62 26.49 11.04
N ILE A 392 21.22 27.24 12.07
CA ILE A 392 20.09 26.87 12.93
C ILE A 392 18.77 26.93 12.14
N ASP A 393 18.57 27.95 11.30
CA ASP A 393 17.37 28.08 10.46
C ASP A 393 17.27 26.95 9.43
N ASP A 394 18.37 26.59 8.78
CA ASP A 394 18.44 25.46 7.86
C ASP A 394 18.11 24.15 8.59
N ALA A 395 18.65 23.96 9.81
CA ALA A 395 18.36 22.79 10.61
C ALA A 395 16.89 22.69 11.04
N ILE A 396 16.28 23.83 11.44
CA ILE A 396 14.84 23.91 11.75
C ILE A 396 14.02 23.52 10.52
N ALA A 397 14.33 24.09 9.35
CA ALA A 397 13.60 23.82 8.11
C ALA A 397 13.72 22.33 7.70
N ALA A 398 14.91 21.75 7.82
CA ALA A 398 15.14 20.34 7.53
C ALA A 398 14.40 19.42 8.53
N LEU A 399 14.33 19.79 9.80
CA LEU A 399 13.62 19.01 10.82
C LEU A 399 12.10 19.06 10.62
N GLN A 400 11.58 20.24 10.29
CA GLN A 400 10.19 20.47 9.91
C GLN A 400 9.83 19.67 8.64
N ASP A 401 10.70 19.64 7.64
CA ASP A 401 10.51 18.83 6.42
C ASP A 401 10.51 17.32 6.72
N GLY A 402 11.41 16.86 7.60
CA GLY A 402 11.41 15.49 8.10
C GLY A 402 10.11 15.13 8.81
N PHE A 403 9.62 16.02 9.68
CA PHE A 403 8.35 15.83 10.41
C PHE A 403 7.17 15.70 9.45
N GLN A 404 6.96 16.66 8.54
CA GLN A 404 5.79 16.68 7.65
C GLN A 404 5.73 15.50 6.66
N LYS A 405 6.86 14.82 6.42
CA LYS A 405 6.93 13.64 5.54
C LYS A 405 6.68 12.32 6.27
N ASN A 406 6.86 12.27 7.58
CA ASN A 406 6.92 11.02 8.33
C ASN A 406 5.95 10.93 9.52
N ILE A 407 5.46 12.08 10.03
CA ILE A 407 4.61 12.15 11.22
C ILE A 407 3.37 12.98 10.92
N PHE A 408 2.19 12.38 11.09
CA PHE A 408 0.91 13.01 10.77
C PHE A 408 0.00 12.99 11.99
N PRO A 409 -0.06 14.10 12.76
CA PRO A 409 -0.87 14.20 13.97
C PRO A 409 -2.35 13.84 13.81
N PHE A 410 -2.99 14.31 12.73
CA PHE A 410 -4.42 14.11 12.51
C PHE A 410 -4.78 12.62 12.41
N MET A 411 -4.03 11.87 11.59
CA MET A 411 -4.22 10.43 11.43
C MET A 411 -3.44 9.59 12.46
N LYS A 412 -2.70 10.22 13.38
CA LYS A 412 -1.83 9.56 14.37
C LYS A 412 -0.85 8.58 13.73
N VAL A 413 -0.35 8.94 12.55
CA VAL A 413 0.62 8.12 11.80
C VAL A 413 2.03 8.50 12.23
N ARG A 414 2.76 7.50 12.73
CA ARG A 414 4.15 7.57 13.21
C ARG A 414 4.82 6.21 12.99
N TRP A 415 6.15 6.19 12.94
CA TRP A 415 6.95 4.97 12.75
C TRP A 415 6.63 3.88 13.78
N ASP A 416 6.31 4.24 15.03
CA ASP A 416 6.00 3.30 16.12
C ASP A 416 4.60 2.68 16.00
N LYS A 417 3.66 3.39 15.38
CA LYS A 417 2.33 2.84 15.06
C LYS A 417 2.35 1.99 13.81
N TYR A 418 3.29 2.27 12.92
CA TYR A 418 3.39 1.72 11.58
C TYR A 418 4.81 1.17 11.33
N PRO A 419 5.19 0.07 12.01
CA PRO A 419 6.52 -0.50 11.91
C PRO A 419 6.85 -0.95 10.47
N ASN A 420 8.13 -0.96 10.14
CA ASN A 420 8.65 -1.46 8.86
C ASN A 420 9.50 -2.71 9.11
N HIS A 421 9.11 -3.84 8.50
CA HIS A 421 9.70 -5.14 8.81
C HIS A 421 10.98 -5.47 8.01
N ILE A 422 11.51 -4.52 7.22
CA ILE A 422 12.72 -4.71 6.40
C ILE A 422 14.01 -4.74 7.26
N GLY A 423 13.99 -4.17 8.46
CA GLY A 423 15.12 -4.13 9.39
C GLY A 423 14.72 -4.56 10.80
N HIS A 424 15.70 -4.58 11.72
CA HIS A 424 15.50 -5.03 13.10
C HIS A 424 15.90 -3.97 14.16
N ILE A 425 16.09 -2.72 13.76
CA ILE A 425 16.51 -1.63 14.67
C ILE A 425 15.30 -1.05 15.40
N GLU A 426 14.30 -0.52 14.67
CA GLU A 426 13.11 0.09 15.30
C GLU A 426 11.89 -0.83 15.39
N SER A 427 11.96 -2.01 14.77
CA SER A 427 10.95 -3.08 14.86
C SER A 427 11.62 -4.44 14.90
N ASN A 428 10.91 -5.51 15.26
CA ASN A 428 11.52 -6.84 15.30
C ASN A 428 11.81 -7.42 13.91
N GLY A 429 11.10 -7.00 12.86
CA GLY A 429 11.34 -7.45 11.49
C GLY A 429 11.43 -8.98 11.36
N CYS A 430 12.61 -9.48 10.97
CA CYS A 430 12.89 -10.92 10.86
C CYS A 430 13.01 -11.63 12.22
N PHE A 431 13.36 -10.92 13.30
CA PHE A 431 13.45 -11.48 14.66
C PHE A 431 12.10 -11.89 15.26
N ARG A 432 10.97 -11.63 14.57
CA ARG A 432 9.68 -12.26 14.91
C ARG A 432 9.67 -13.78 14.72
N CYS A 433 10.63 -14.32 13.96
CA CYS A 433 10.83 -15.75 13.74
C CYS A 433 12.27 -16.20 14.06
N HIS A 434 13.25 -15.29 13.93
CA HIS A 434 14.68 -15.56 14.12
C HIS A 434 15.12 -15.10 15.50
N ASP A 435 14.80 -15.87 16.53
CA ASP A 435 14.91 -15.47 17.93
C ASP A 435 15.63 -16.50 18.83
N ASP A 436 16.15 -17.59 18.25
CA ASP A 436 16.69 -18.77 18.96
C ASP A 436 15.65 -19.53 19.83
N ASN A 437 14.38 -19.10 19.84
CA ASN A 437 13.29 -19.67 20.63
C ASN A 437 12.37 -20.57 19.80
N HIS A 438 12.33 -20.38 18.48
CA HIS A 438 11.57 -21.26 17.59
C HIS A 438 12.26 -22.60 17.37
N GLN A 439 11.69 -23.69 17.94
CA GLN A 439 12.31 -25.01 17.95
C GLN A 439 11.39 -26.11 17.42
N THR A 440 11.98 -27.10 16.75
CA THR A 440 11.29 -28.34 16.38
C THR A 440 11.34 -29.37 17.51
N LYS A 441 10.50 -30.41 17.42
CA LYS A 441 10.56 -31.58 18.32
C LYS A 441 11.92 -32.29 18.32
N GLN A 442 12.69 -32.15 17.23
CA GLN A 442 14.04 -32.69 17.08
C GLN A 442 15.13 -31.69 17.49
N GLN A 443 14.77 -30.61 18.20
CA GLN A 443 15.71 -29.60 18.71
C GLN A 443 16.47 -28.86 17.60
N ARG A 444 15.83 -28.66 16.44
CA ARG A 444 16.32 -27.75 15.41
C ARG A 444 15.76 -26.36 15.69
N THR A 445 16.63 -25.36 15.75
CA THR A 445 16.27 -23.99 16.11
C THR A 445 16.35 -23.05 14.90
N ILE A 446 15.46 -22.06 14.83
CA ILE A 446 15.62 -20.91 13.92
C ILE A 446 16.56 -19.91 14.59
N SER A 447 17.78 -19.80 14.08
CA SER A 447 18.80 -19.00 14.75
C SER A 447 18.64 -17.49 14.54
N LYS A 448 19.01 -16.72 15.58
CA LYS A 448 19.13 -15.25 15.59
C LYS A 448 20.49 -14.73 15.08
N ASP A 449 21.40 -15.60 14.62
CA ASP A 449 22.70 -15.16 14.11
C ASP A 449 22.55 -14.12 12.97
N CYS A 450 23.07 -12.91 13.21
CA CYS A 450 23.02 -11.78 12.28
C CYS A 450 23.63 -12.15 10.91
N ASN A 451 24.66 -13.02 10.92
CA ASN A 451 25.37 -13.44 9.71
C ASN A 451 24.50 -14.29 8.77
N LEU A 452 23.32 -14.76 9.20
CA LEU A 452 22.34 -15.37 8.31
C LEU A 452 21.78 -14.35 7.31
N CYS A 453 21.66 -13.09 7.72
CA CYS A 453 20.98 -12.05 6.97
C CYS A 453 21.94 -11.07 6.29
N HIS A 454 22.97 -10.63 7.01
CA HIS A 454 23.98 -9.71 6.49
C HIS A 454 25.32 -9.89 7.18
N ILE A 455 26.39 -9.46 6.53
CA ILE A 455 27.72 -9.33 7.16
C ILE A 455 28.07 -7.86 7.32
N ILE A 456 28.73 -7.53 8.42
CA ILE A 456 29.27 -6.18 8.66
C ILE A 456 30.68 -6.16 8.09
N ASN A 457 30.88 -5.34 7.05
CA ASN A 457 32.16 -5.22 6.35
C ASN A 457 33.01 -4.08 6.91
N ALA A 458 32.36 -3.05 7.44
CA ALA A 458 33.03 -1.95 8.11
C ALA A 458 32.09 -1.32 9.14
N GLN A 459 32.66 -0.83 10.25
CA GLN A 459 31.92 -0.04 11.22
C GLN A 459 32.87 0.84 12.04
N GLY A 460 32.38 1.96 12.56
CA GLY A 460 33.14 2.81 13.48
C GLY A 460 33.00 4.30 13.18
N SER A 461 33.68 5.11 13.97
CA SER A 461 33.81 6.54 13.69
C SER A 461 34.73 6.78 12.48
N PRO A 462 34.59 7.92 11.78
CA PRO A 462 35.41 8.22 10.59
C PRO A 462 36.93 8.08 10.81
N ALA A 463 37.41 8.39 12.02
CA ALA A 463 38.82 8.29 12.38
C ALA A 463 39.27 6.85 12.71
N ASN A 464 38.36 5.98 13.16
CA ASN A 464 38.65 4.65 13.68
C ASN A 464 37.82 3.55 13.00
N LEU A 465 37.60 3.68 11.69
CA LEU A 465 36.79 2.76 10.92
C LEU A 465 37.45 1.37 10.83
N GLU A 466 36.85 0.38 11.48
CA GLU A 466 37.25 -1.03 11.36
C GLU A 466 36.73 -1.61 10.05
N ARG A 467 37.50 -2.52 9.44
CA ARG A 467 37.16 -3.15 8.16
C ARG A 467 37.49 -4.64 8.22
N SER A 468 36.58 -5.49 7.76
CA SER A 468 36.86 -6.91 7.57
C SER A 468 37.57 -7.18 6.24
N LEU A 469 38.15 -8.36 6.13
CA LEU A 469 38.54 -8.92 4.84
C LEU A 469 37.30 -9.37 4.06
N THR A 470 37.44 -9.50 2.73
CA THR A 470 36.36 -9.98 1.88
C THR A 470 35.85 -11.34 2.37
N PHE A 471 34.54 -11.47 2.52
CA PHE A 471 33.83 -12.66 3.03
C PHE A 471 33.99 -12.94 4.53
N GLU A 472 34.64 -12.06 5.28
CA GLU A 472 34.65 -12.09 6.74
C GLU A 472 33.62 -11.09 7.30
N ALA A 473 33.02 -11.44 8.43
CA ALA A 473 32.09 -10.58 9.14
C ALA A 473 32.76 -10.00 10.39
N LEU A 474 32.63 -8.68 10.58
CA LEU A 474 32.91 -8.07 11.88
C LEU A 474 31.80 -8.44 12.86
N GLU A 475 32.18 -8.62 14.12
CA GLU A 475 31.23 -8.64 15.23
C GLU A 475 30.64 -7.24 15.40
N PHE A 476 29.32 -7.12 15.56
CA PHE A 476 28.66 -5.83 15.73
C PHE A 476 29.20 -5.08 16.96
N LYS A 477 29.39 -3.76 16.80
CA LYS A 477 29.73 -2.85 17.89
C LYS A 477 28.67 -1.77 17.98
N HIS A 478 28.05 -1.66 19.14
CA HIS A 478 27.13 -0.57 19.41
C HIS A 478 27.91 0.76 19.49
N PRO A 479 27.42 1.88 18.90
CA PRO A 479 28.15 3.16 18.90
C PRO A 479 28.37 3.76 20.29
N VAL A 480 27.54 3.36 21.25
CA VAL A 480 27.65 3.71 22.68
C VAL A 480 27.97 2.45 23.47
N ASP A 481 28.80 2.56 24.50
CA ASP A 481 29.14 1.42 25.35
C ASP A 481 27.92 0.95 26.17
N ILE A 482 27.36 -0.18 25.75
CA ILE A 482 26.28 -0.90 26.43
C ILE A 482 26.73 -2.31 26.85
N GLY A 483 28.05 -2.56 26.87
CA GLY A 483 28.61 -3.90 27.00
C GLY A 483 28.09 -4.87 25.94
N GLU A 484 27.64 -6.04 26.38
CA GLU A 484 27.18 -7.14 25.51
C GLU A 484 25.65 -7.24 25.43
N GLU A 485 24.93 -6.20 25.87
CA GLU A 485 23.46 -6.21 25.95
C GLU A 485 22.81 -6.46 24.58
N TRP A 486 23.42 -5.98 23.50
CA TRP A 486 22.95 -6.20 22.13
C TRP A 486 22.89 -7.68 21.72
N LYS A 487 23.61 -8.58 22.42
CA LYS A 487 23.58 -10.03 22.15
C LYS A 487 22.34 -10.71 22.72
N VAL A 488 21.77 -10.16 23.79
CA VAL A 488 20.64 -10.77 24.51
C VAL A 488 19.33 -10.05 24.20
N THR A 489 19.36 -8.73 24.13
CA THR A 489 18.18 -7.87 23.97
C THR A 489 18.02 -7.43 22.51
N ASN A 490 16.79 -7.45 21.98
CA ASN A 490 16.55 -6.99 20.63
C ASN A 490 16.77 -5.47 20.53
N CYS A 491 17.38 -5.01 19.43
CA CYS A 491 17.62 -3.57 19.22
C CYS A 491 16.32 -2.75 19.33
N ALA A 492 15.20 -3.29 18.84
CA ALA A 492 13.90 -2.64 18.89
C ALA A 492 13.37 -2.39 20.31
N GLU A 493 13.81 -3.13 21.32
CA GLU A 493 13.38 -2.91 22.71
C GLU A 493 13.89 -1.57 23.25
N CYS A 494 15.05 -1.11 22.79
CA CYS A 494 15.59 0.20 23.13
C CYS A 494 15.22 1.26 22.08
N HIS A 495 15.32 0.93 20.79
CA HIS A 495 15.26 1.92 19.72
C HIS A 495 13.86 2.18 19.13
N SER A 496 12.83 1.39 19.46
CA SER A 496 11.46 1.61 18.96
C SER A 496 10.86 2.96 19.42
N ALA A 497 11.25 3.44 20.60
CA ALA A 497 10.73 4.66 21.23
C ALA A 497 11.70 5.85 21.25
N LEU A 498 12.76 5.83 20.43
CA LEU A 498 13.78 6.90 20.29
C LEU A 498 14.67 7.18 21.49
N PHE A 499 15.28 6.16 22.09
CA PHE A 499 16.41 6.37 23.01
C PHE A 499 17.63 5.56 22.60
#